data_AF-A0AAE7TIV2-F1
#
_entry.id   AF-A0AAE7TIV2-F1
#
_cell.length_a   1.000
_cell.length_b   1.000
_cell.length_c   1.000
_cell.angle_alpha   90.00
_cell.angle_beta   90.00
_cell.angle_gamma   90.00
#
_symmetry.space_group_name_H-M   'P 1'
#
loop_
_entity.id
_entity.type
_entity.pdbx_description
1 polymer ?
#
loop_
_entity_poly.entity_id
_entity_poly.type
_entity_poly.pdbx_seq_one_letter_code
_entity_poly.pdbx_strand_id
1 'polypeptide(L)' 'MVSERGQRTSRFIVRRGSTGWMVYDRERKGPALIGTEWAANLTKEQAERAYRTLSRSVGQPEAPPS' A
#
# COMPACT_ATOMS: atom_id res chain seq x y z
N MET A 1 24.49 -19.23 6.26
CA MET A 1 23.10 -19.13 5.77
C MET A 1 22.47 -17.88 6.38
N VAL A 2 22.55 -16.74 5.70
CA VAL A 2 21.70 -15.59 6.03
C VAL A 2 20.93 -15.31 4.77
N SER A 3 19.73 -15.87 4.68
CA SER A 3 18.82 -15.55 3.59
C SER A 3 18.47 -14.08 3.76
N GLU A 4 19.11 -13.22 2.97
CA GLU A 4 18.69 -11.86 2.67
C GLU A 4 17.36 -11.90 1.89
N ARG A 5 16.36 -12.57 2.45
CA ARG A 5 14.97 -12.19 2.23
C ARG A 5 14.76 -10.95 3.09
N GLY A 6 15.42 -9.86 2.73
CA GLY A 6 14.98 -8.54 3.15
C GLY A 6 13.51 -8.50 2.79
N GLN A 7 12.64 -8.67 3.78
CA GLN A 7 11.20 -8.65 3.59
C GLN A 7 10.96 -7.34 2.85
N ARG A 8 10.62 -7.42 1.55
CA ARG A 8 10.36 -6.25 0.72
C ARG A 8 9.35 -5.44 1.51
N THR A 9 9.85 -4.39 2.15
CA THR A 9 9.09 -3.67 3.16
C THR A 9 7.92 -3.09 2.40
N SER A 10 6.70 -3.55 2.71
CA SER A 10 5.52 -3.29 1.87
C SER A 10 5.45 -1.80 1.56
N ARG A 11 5.40 -1.44 0.26
CA ARG A 11 5.42 -0.04 -0.19
C ARG A 11 4.34 0.79 0.50
N PHE A 12 3.19 0.17 0.73
CA PHE A 12 2.04 0.79 1.34
C PHE A 12 1.93 0.40 2.82
N ILE A 13 1.43 1.30 3.65
CA ILE A 13 1.09 1.04 5.06
C ILE A 13 -0.20 1.76 5.44
N VAL A 14 -1.04 1.15 6.27
CA VAL A 14 -2.21 1.83 6.86
C VAL A 14 -1.75 2.59 8.10
N ARG A 15 -2.05 3.89 8.18
CA ARG A 15 -1.75 4.71 9.37
C ARG A 15 -2.88 5.67 9.70
N ARG A 16 -3.01 6.02 10.98
CA ARG A 16 -3.91 7.07 11.45
C ARG A 16 -3.24 8.44 11.32
N GLY A 17 -3.94 9.39 10.71
CA GLY A 17 -3.60 10.81 10.65
C GLY A 17 -4.46 11.65 11.61
N SER A 18 -4.38 12.97 11.50
CA SER A 18 -5.12 13.92 12.35
C SER A 18 -6.64 13.87 12.12
N THR A 19 -7.06 13.70 10.87
CA THR A 19 -8.47 13.84 10.45
C THR A 19 -9.11 12.49 10.11
N GLY A 20 -8.34 11.40 10.07
CA GLY A 20 -8.82 10.08 9.70
C GLY A 20 -7.69 9.09 9.46
N TRP A 21 -8.00 7.96 8.84
CA TRP A 21 -7.03 6.96 8.40
C TRP A 21 -6.55 7.25 6.98
N MET A 22 -5.37 6.74 6.64
CA MET A 22 -4.82 6.83 5.29
C MET A 22 -4.02 5.58 4.94
N VAL A 23 -3.85 5.33 3.65
CA VAL A 23 -2.79 4.45 3.15
C VAL A 23 -1.60 5.32 2.79
N TYR A 24 -0.48 5.16 3.48
CA TYR A 24 0.76 5.87 3.20
C TYR A 24 1.61 5.08 2.21
N ASP A 25 1.99 5.73 1.12
CA ASP A 25 2.93 5.23 0.12
C ASP A 25 4.34 5.70 0.50
N ARG A 26 5.19 4.75 0.88
CA ARG A 26 6.58 5.01 1.30
C ARG A 26 7.44 5.60 0.19
N GLU A 27 7.16 5.27 -1.07
CA GLU A 27 7.91 5.81 -2.20
C GLU A 27 7.54 7.27 -2.47
N ARG A 28 6.24 7.60 -2.37
CA ARG A 28 5.75 8.98 -2.54
C ARG A 28 5.90 9.84 -1.28
N LYS A 29 6.21 9.21 -0.14
CA LYS A 29 6.30 9.83 1.19
C LYS A 29 5.00 10.55 1.60
N GLY A 30 3.84 10.04 1.16
CA GLY A 30 2.54 10.68 1.37
C GLY A 30 1.38 9.69 1.20
N PRO A 31 0.12 10.16 1.16
CA PRO A 31 -1.02 9.31 0.87
C PRO A 31 -0.85 8.60 -0.48
N ALA A 32 -1.24 7.33 -0.55
CA ALA A 32 -1.28 6.59 -1.79
C ALA A 32 -2.35 7.19 -2.71
N LEU A 33 -2.09 7.17 -4.01
CA LEU A 33 -3.06 7.57 -5.02
C LEU A 33 -3.75 6.32 -5.56
N ILE A 34 -5.09 6.29 -5.53
CA ILE A 34 -5.91 5.19 -6.06
C ILE A 34 -6.76 5.76 -7.18
N GLY A 35 -6.38 5.45 -8.42
CA GLY A 35 -6.93 6.14 -9.59
C GLY A 35 -6.57 7.63 -9.53
N THR A 36 -7.57 8.48 -9.33
CA THR A 36 -7.42 9.93 -9.18
C THR A 36 -7.57 10.41 -7.74
N GLU A 37 -7.98 9.54 -6.81
CA GLU A 37 -8.32 9.91 -5.44
C GLU A 37 -7.19 9.58 -4.47
N TRP A 38 -6.97 10.46 -3.48
CA TRP A 38 -6.01 10.21 -2.42
C TRP A 38 -6.60 9.29 -1.35
N ALA A 39 -5.84 8.28 -0.96
CA ALA A 39 -6.20 7.38 0.13
C ALA A 39 -5.98 8.04 1.50
N ALA A 40 -6.59 9.19 1.74
CA ALA A 40 -6.53 9.99 2.97
C ALA A 40 -7.94 10.29 3.49
N ASN A 41 -8.03 10.71 4.77
CA ASN A 41 -9.31 11.02 5.44
C ASN A 41 -10.34 9.88 5.39
N LEU A 42 -9.85 8.64 5.42
CA LEU A 42 -10.66 7.44 5.34
C LEU A 42 -11.10 6.98 6.74
N THR A 43 -12.16 6.16 6.80
CA THR A 43 -12.35 5.28 7.95
C THR A 43 -11.28 4.19 7.95
N LYS A 44 -11.11 3.50 9.09
CA LYS A 44 -10.18 2.38 9.19
C LYS A 44 -10.48 1.30 8.14
N GLU A 45 -11.76 0.95 8.00
CA GLU A 45 -12.24 -0.09 7.08
C GLU A 45 -12.02 0.31 5.61
N GLN A 46 -12.15 1.60 5.29
CA GLN A 46 -11.82 2.12 3.96
C GLN A 46 -10.31 2.05 3.70
N ALA A 47 -9.47 2.46 4.67
CA ALA A 47 -8.02 2.40 4.53
C ALA A 47 -7.49 0.96 4.39
N GLU A 48 -8.08 0.00 5.11
CA GLU A 48 -7.74 -1.42 4.97
C GLU A 48 -8.13 -1.99 3.59
N ARG A 49 -9.31 -1.64 3.08
CA ARG A 49 -9.74 -2.04 1.72
C ARG A 49 -8.82 -1.44 0.63
N ALA A 50 -8.48 -0.17 0.78
CA ALA A 50 -7.53 0.52 -0.08
C ALA A 50 -6.15 -0.16 -0.06
N TYR A 51 -5.62 -0.48 1.13
CA TYR A 51 -4.35 -1.18 1.28
C TYR A 51 -4.33 -2.55 0.62
N ARG A 52 -5.40 -3.35 0.76
CA ARG A 52 -5.50 -4.66 0.09
C ARG A 52 -5.48 -4.53 -1.44
N THR A 53 -6.18 -3.54 -1.98
CA THR A 53 -6.23 -3.27 -3.44
C THR A 53 -4.84 -2.91 -3.97
N LEU A 54 -4.14 -2.02 -3.27
CA LEU A 54 -2.79 -1.59 -3.61
C LEU A 54 -1.74 -2.71 -3.45
N SER A 55 -1.85 -3.51 -2.39
CA SER A 55 -0.94 -4.63 -2.13
C SER A 55 -1.11 -5.77 -3.13
N ARG A 56 -2.34 -6.01 -3.61
CA ARG A 56 -2.60 -7.00 -4.67
C ARG A 56 -2.01 -6.56 -6.01
N SER A 57 -2.05 -5.26 -6.31
CA SER A 57 -1.52 -4.69 -7.55
C SER A 57 0.01 -4.74 -7.61
N VAL A 58 0.69 -4.59 -6.47
CA VAL A 58 2.17 -4.66 -6.38
C VAL A 58 2.68 -6.11 -6.24
N GLY A 59 1.78 -7.07 -6.06
CA GLY A 59 2.09 -8.49 -5.81
C GLY A 59 1.93 -9.43 -6.99
N GLN A 60 1.66 -8.95 -8.21
CA GLN A 60 1.64 -9.81 -9.40
C GLN A 60 3.04 -9.84 -10.03
N PRO A 61 3.86 -10.88 -9.81
CA PRO A 61 4.87 -11.20 -10.81
C PRO A 61 4.09 -11.54 -12.07
N GLU A 62 4.27 -10.76 -13.14
CA GLU A 62 3.96 -11.23 -14.48
C GLU A 62 4.64 -12.60 -14.63
N ALA A 63 3.85 -13.67 -14.67
CA ALA A 63 4.35 -14.96 -15.11
C ALA A 63 4.77 -14.77 -16.58
N PRO A 64 6.00 -15.16 -16.98
CA PRO A 64 6.39 -15.04 -18.37
C PRO A 64 5.46 -15.94 -19.21
N PRO A 65 5.01 -15.50 -20.39
CA PRO A 65 4.29 -16.38 -21.31
C PRO A 65 5.20 -17.56 -21.69
N SER A 66 4.59 -18.75 -21.71
CA SER A 66 5.22 -20.05 -21.97
C SER A 66 5.83 -20.16 -23.37
#